data_AF-A9WVG1-F1
#
_entry.id   AF-A9WVG1-F1
#
_cell.length_a   1.000
_cell.length_b   1.000
_cell.length_c   1.000
_cell.angle_alpha   90.00
_cell.angle_beta   90.00
_cell.angle_gamma   90.00
#
_symmetry.space_group_name_H-M   'P 1'
#
loop_
_entity.id
_entity.type
_entity.pdbx_description
1 polymer ?
#
loop_
_entity_poly.entity_id
_entity_poly.type
_entity_poly.pdbx_seq_one_letter_code
_entity_poly.pdbx_strand_id
1 'polypeptide(L)'
;MLRHYDAIGLLTPAVVLSTGYRNYQVAQLARLNRVVALKDLGFNLEQVGAIIDDQLNPEQLRGMLRLRQAELQTQLAADTKRLANVEARL
;
A
#
# COMPACT_ATOMS: atom_id res chain seq x y z
N MET A 1 1.33 10.61 7.92
CA MET A 1 0.80 9.31 7.42
C MET A 1 -0.37 8.80 8.26
N LEU A 2 -0.23 8.51 9.56
CA LEU A 2 -1.34 7.94 10.37
C LEU A 2 -2.62 8.79 10.41
N ARG A 3 -2.51 10.13 10.47
CA ARG A 3 -3.67 11.03 10.38
C ARG A 3 -4.44 10.89 9.05
N HIS A 4 -3.72 10.58 7.96
CA HIS A 4 -4.36 10.36 6.66
C HIS A 4 -5.07 9.00 6.64
N TYR A 5 -4.45 7.95 7.21
CA TYR A 5 -5.07 6.63 7.32
C TYR A 5 -6.33 6.67 8.19
N ASP A 6 -6.32 7.44 9.27
CA ASP A 6 -7.51 7.73 10.08
C ASP A 6 -8.59 8.42 9.24
N ALA A 7 -8.23 9.49 8.51
CA ALA A 7 -9.19 10.25 7.69
C ALA A 7 -9.88 9.43 6.60
N ILE A 8 -9.24 8.37 6.09
CA ILE A 8 -9.81 7.46 5.08
C ILE A 8 -10.32 6.14 5.70
N GLY A 9 -10.35 6.01 7.03
CA GLY A 9 -10.84 4.82 7.74
C GLY A 9 -9.91 3.60 7.68
N LEU A 10 -8.74 3.71 7.07
CA LEU A 10 -7.80 2.60 6.90
C LEU A 10 -7.18 2.16 8.24
N LEU A 11 -6.92 3.10 9.13
CA LEU A 11 -6.45 2.85 10.50
C LEU A 11 -6.95 3.94 11.43
N THR A 12 -8.02 3.67 12.18
CA THR A 12 -8.58 4.59 13.16
C THR A 12 -7.81 4.53 14.48
N PRO A 13 -7.65 5.64 15.21
CA PRO A 13 -7.02 5.62 16.53
C PRO A 13 -7.91 4.87 17.53
N ALA A 14 -7.29 4.13 18.45
CA ALA A 14 -8.01 3.49 19.54
C ALA A 14 -8.63 4.52 20.51
N VAL A 15 -7.94 5.65 20.72
CA VAL A 15 -8.41 6.75 21.58
C VAL A 15 -8.04 8.09 20.96
N VAL A 16 -8.96 9.05 20.99
CA VAL A 16 -8.66 10.47 20.75
C VAL A 16 -8.79 11.18 22.09
N LEU A 17 -7.68 11.75 22.58
CA LEU A 17 -7.65 12.50 23.84
C LEU A 17 -8.40 13.83 23.69
N SER A 18 -8.83 14.40 24.81
CA SER A 18 -9.49 15.73 24.85
C SER A 18 -8.64 16.86 24.25
N THR A 19 -7.32 16.68 24.23
CA THR A 19 -6.33 17.56 23.60
C THR A 19 -6.27 17.42 22.06
N GLY A 20 -7.01 16.48 21.48
CA GLY A 20 -6.98 16.14 20.04
C GLY A 20 -5.85 15.20 19.63
N TYR A 21 -5.04 14.72 20.58
CA TYR A 21 -4.00 13.72 20.33
C TYR A 21 -4.62 12.34 20.05
N ARG A 22 -4.09 11.66 19.04
CA ARG A 22 -4.52 10.32 18.63
C ARG A 22 -3.59 9.28 19.21
N ASN A 23 -4.14 8.31 19.94
CA ASN A 23 -3.40 7.21 20.51
C ASN A 23 -3.77 5.90 19.80
N TYR A 24 -2.75 5.14 19.40
CA TYR A 24 -2.89 3.86 18.71
C TYR A 24 -2.32 2.75 19.61
N GLN A 25 -3.05 1.65 19.72
CA GLN A 25 -2.66 0.54 20.59
C GLN A 25 -1.77 -0.47 19.86
N VAL A 26 -1.01 -1.26 20.62
CA VAL A 26 -0.17 -2.35 20.09
C VAL A 26 -0.99 -3.36 19.29
N ALA A 27 -2.23 -3.63 19.67
CA ALA A 27 -3.15 -4.48 18.91
C ALA A 27 -3.38 -4.01 17.46
N GLN A 28 -3.19 -2.72 17.18
CA GLN A 28 -3.35 -2.14 15.84
C GLN A 28 -2.09 -2.25 14.97
N LEU A 29 -0.96 -2.67 15.57
CA LEU A 29 0.32 -2.80 14.87
C LEU A 29 0.26 -3.84 13.75
N ALA A 30 -0.46 -4.95 13.95
CA ALA A 30 -0.63 -5.98 12.93
C ALA A 30 -1.33 -5.42 11.67
N ARG A 31 -2.40 -4.62 11.86
CA ARG A 31 -3.11 -3.95 10.76
C ARG A 31 -2.21 -2.93 10.06
N LEU A 32 -1.48 -2.12 10.83
CA LEU A 32 -0.54 -1.15 10.28
C LEU A 32 0.57 -1.82 9.44
N ASN A 33 1.15 -2.92 9.93
CA ASN A 33 2.17 -3.68 9.21
C ASN A 33 1.63 -4.23 7.89
N ARG A 34 0.38 -4.71 7.86
CA ARG A 34 -0.27 -5.18 6.63
C ARG A 34 -0.51 -4.03 5.64
N VAL A 35 -0.91 -2.84 6.13
CA VAL A 35 -1.03 -1.63 5.31
C VAL A 35 0.30 -1.28 4.66
N VAL A 36 1.38 -1.21 5.45
CA VAL A 36 2.73 -0.87 4.96
C VAL A 36 3.20 -1.89 3.91
N ALA A 37 3.11 -3.19 4.21
CA ALA A 37 3.53 -4.23 3.28
C ALA A 37 2.81 -4.15 1.93
N LEU A 38 1.49 -3.91 1.92
CA LEU A 38 0.75 -3.76 0.67
C LEU A 38 1.09 -2.45 -0.06
N LYS A 39 1.37 -1.38 0.69
CA LYS A 39 1.85 -0.13 0.10
C LYS A 39 3.20 -0.31 -0.59
N ASP A 40 4.11 -1.08 0.02
CA ASP A 40 5.43 -1.40 -0.52
C ASP A 40 5.35 -2.30 -1.76
N LEU A 41 4.31 -3.12 -1.86
CA LEU A 41 3.96 -3.87 -3.09
C LEU A 41 3.37 -2.98 -4.20
N GLY A 42 3.25 -1.67 -3.99
CA GLY A 42 2.78 -0.71 -4.99
C GLY A 42 1.26 -0.54 -5.05
N PHE A 43 0.50 -1.09 -4.10
CA PHE A 43 -0.94 -0.85 -4.02
C PHE A 43 -1.25 0.59 -3.56
N ASN A 44 -2.33 1.16 -4.09
CA ASN A 44 -2.84 2.43 -3.61
C ASN A 44 -3.68 2.22 -2.33
N LEU A 45 -3.98 3.28 -1.57
CA LEU A 45 -4.61 3.14 -0.25
C LEU A 45 -6.05 2.59 -0.31
N GLU A 46 -6.77 2.85 -1.39
CA GLU A 46 -8.10 2.28 -1.63
C GLU A 46 -8.03 0.75 -1.79
N GLN A 47 -7.11 0.28 -2.64
CA GLN A 47 -6.82 -1.14 -2.83
C GLN A 47 -6.35 -1.80 -1.54
N VAL A 48 -5.47 -1.14 -0.78
CA VAL A 48 -5.02 -1.64 0.53
C VAL A 48 -6.22 -1.83 1.46
N GLY A 49 -7.14 -0.85 1.52
CA GLY A 49 -8.38 -0.95 2.31
C GLY A 49 -9.21 -2.18 1.93
N ALA A 50 -9.50 -2.34 0.64
CA ALA A 50 -10.26 -3.49 0.16
C ALA A 50 -9.62 -4.84 0.50
N ILE A 51 -8.28 -4.94 0.49
CA ILE A 51 -7.52 -6.16 0.81
C ILE A 51 -7.50 -6.45 2.32
N ILE A 52 -7.38 -5.43 3.18
CA ILE A 52 -7.26 -5.63 4.63
C ILE A 52 -8.62 -5.79 5.32
N ASP A 53 -9.68 -5.26 4.72
CA ASP A 53 -11.05 -5.39 5.20
C ASP A 53 -11.75 -6.61 4.59
N ASP A 54 -10.98 -7.50 3.95
CA ASP A 54 -11.42 -8.75 3.31
C ASP A 54 -12.65 -8.57 2.40
N GLN A 55 -12.75 -7.40 1.74
CA GLN A 55 -13.83 -7.06 0.81
C GLN A 55 -13.66 -7.75 -0.55
N LEU A 56 -12.51 -8.39 -0.76
CA LEU A 56 -12.15 -9.08 -1.99
C LEU A 56 -12.20 -10.58 -1.79
N ASN A 57 -12.81 -11.28 -2.73
CA ASN A 57 -12.68 -12.72 -2.80
C ASN A 57 -11.27 -13.13 -3.27
N PRO A 58 -10.85 -14.39 -3.06
CA PRO A 58 -9.50 -14.85 -3.43
C PRO A 58 -9.14 -14.65 -4.91
N GLU A 59 -10.12 -14.75 -5.82
CA GLU A 59 -9.89 -14.57 -7.25
C GLU A 59 -9.68 -13.10 -7.63
N GLN A 60 -10.41 -12.17 -7.01
CA GLN A 60 -10.19 -10.73 -7.16
C GLN A 60 -8.80 -10.33 -6.67
N LEU A 61 -8.39 -10.83 -5.48
CA LEU A 61 -7.06 -10.57 -4.94
C LEU A 61 -5.95 -11.10 -5.87
N ARG A 62 -6.10 -12.33 -6.38
CA ARG A 62 -5.17 -12.90 -7.37
C ARG A 62 -5.12 -12.09 -8.66
N GLY A 63 -6.26 -11.62 -9.15
CA GLY A 63 -6.35 -10.73 -10.31
C GLY A 63 -5.58 -9.44 -10.11
N MET A 64 -5.76 -8.79 -8.95
CA MET A 64 -5.04 -7.56 -8.59
C MET A 64 -3.53 -7.78 -8.50
N LEU A 65 -3.08 -8.87 -7.89
CA LEU A 65 -1.66 -9.22 -7.80
C LEU A 65 -1.04 -9.46 -9.19
N ARG A 66 -1.76 -10.15 -10.08
CA ARG A 66 -1.32 -10.37 -11.47
C ARG A 66 -1.21 -9.07 -12.25
N LEU A 67 -2.18 -8.16 -12.08
CA LEU A 67 -2.13 -6.84 -12.72
C LEU A 67 -0.91 -6.05 -12.25
N ARG A 68 -0.66 -6.00 -10.93
CA ARG A 68 0.55 -5.35 -10.38
C ARG A 68 1.84 -5.97 -10.87
N GLN A 69 1.89 -7.30 -10.96
CA GLN A 69 3.05 -7.99 -11.52
C GLN A 69 3.33 -7.56 -12.97
N ALA A 70 2.31 -7.47 -13.82
CA ALA A 70 2.45 -7.05 -15.21
C ALA A 70 2.89 -5.58 -15.35
N GLU A 71 2.37 -4.69 -14.49
CA GLU A 71 2.78 -3.28 -14.44
C GLU A 71 4.26 -3.16 -14.05
N LEU A 72 4.70 -3.87 -13.01
CA LEU A 72 6.10 -3.88 -12.58
C LEU A 72 7.04 -4.42 -13.65
N GLN A 73 6.64 -5.49 -14.36
CA GLN A 73 7.41 -6.02 -15.49
C GLN A 73 7.55 -4.99 -16.62
N THR A 74 6.47 -4.25 -16.92
CA THR A 74 6.48 -3.18 -17.92
C THR A 74 7.41 -2.05 -17.50
N GLN A 75 7.38 -1.67 -16.23
CA GLN A 75 8.25 -0.62 -15.69
C GLN A 75 9.72 -1.03 -15.71
N LEU A 76 10.05 -2.25 -15.29
CA LEU A 76 11.40 -2.81 -15.40
C LEU A 76 11.91 -2.76 -16.84
N ALA A 77 11.13 -3.20 -17.81
CA ALA A 77 11.53 -3.16 -19.22
C ALA A 77 11.79 -1.73 -19.73
N ALA A 78 10.98 -0.77 -19.29
CA ALA A 78 11.19 0.64 -19.62
C ALA A 78 12.47 1.20 -18.97
N ASP A 79 12.70 0.88 -17.70
CA ASP A 79 13.86 1.35 -16.94
C ASP A 79 15.16 0.73 -17.44
N THR A 80 15.17 -0.54 -17.84
CA THR A 80 16.32 -1.17 -18.51
C THR A 80 16.67 -0.46 -19.81
N LYS A 81 15.67 -0.05 -20.62
CA LYS A 81 15.91 0.73 -21.84
C LYS A 81 16.48 2.12 -21.51
N ARG A 82 15.96 2.79 -20.47
CA ARG A 82 16.48 4.09 -20.03
C ARG A 82 17.93 3.98 -19.57
N LEU A 83 18.26 2.94 -18.80
CA LEU A 83 19.62 2.68 -18.33
C LEU A 83 20.59 2.47 -19.49
N ALA A 84 20.25 1.63 -20.46
CA ALA A 84 21.06 1.42 -21.65
C ALA A 84 21.33 2.72 -22.45
N ASN A 85 20.34 3.61 -22.53
CA ASN A 85 20.50 4.92 -23.17
C ASN A 85 21.42 5.87 -22.40
N VAL A 86 21.53 5.73 -21.08
CA VAL A 86 22.47 6.50 -20.25
C VAL A 86 23.87 5.94 -20.42
N GLU A 87 24.03 4.62 -20.36
CA GLU A 87 25.32 3.94 -20.53
C GLU A 87 25.94 4.18 -21.90
N ALA A 88 25.14 4.23 -22.97
CA ALA A 88 25.63 4.52 -24.32
C ALA A 88 26.14 5.96 -24.52
N ARG A 89 25.90 6.87 -23.55
CA ARG A 89 26.34 8.26 -23.59
C ARG A 89 27.50 8.56 -22.62
N LEU A 90 27.90 7.57 -21.81
CA LEU A 90 29.10 7.62 -20.98
C LEU A 90 30.31 7.17 -21.81
#